data_AF-A0A934DTV0-F1
#
_entry.id   AF-A0A934DTV0-F1
#
_cell.length_a   1.000
_cell.length_b   1.000
_cell.length_c   1.000
_cell.angle_alpha   90.00
_cell.angle_beta   90.00
_cell.angle_gamma   90.00
#
_symmetry.space_group_name_H-M   'P 1'
#
loop_
_entity.id
_entity.type
_entity.pdbx_description
1 polymer ?
#
loop_
_entity_poly.entity_id
_entity_poly.type
_entity_poly.pdbx_seq_one_letter_code
_entity_poly.pdbx_strand_id
1 'polypeptide(L)'
;MGWVYAPFAALAGLCWLSAALHWLFALQHLSGRVSFVTMLFRGIEAFRAENYTPRGQVLQKRFLYSFLGFLACLLLGAIAGAVAYSVTRA
;
A
#
# COMPACT_ATOMS: atom_id res chain seq x y z
N MET A 1 -13.17 -18.06 -15.55
CA MET A 1 -12.29 -17.77 -14.40
C MET A 1 -11.77 -16.32 -14.36
N GLY A 2 -11.36 -15.69 -15.47
CA GLY A 2 -10.79 -14.32 -15.47
C GLY A 2 -11.67 -13.20 -14.89
N TRP A 3 -13.00 -13.32 -14.98
CA TRP A 3 -13.95 -12.29 -14.53
C TRP A 3 -13.99 -12.06 -13.01
N VAL A 4 -13.61 -13.06 -12.20
CA VAL A 4 -13.60 -12.95 -10.73
C VAL A 4 -12.35 -12.21 -10.25
N TYR A 5 -11.21 -12.37 -10.93
CA TYR A 5 -9.94 -11.73 -10.55
C TYR A 5 -9.79 -10.31 -11.07
N ALA A 6 -10.39 -10.01 -12.22
CA ALA A 6 -10.37 -8.69 -12.84
C ALA A 6 -10.74 -7.54 -11.87
N PRO A 7 -11.83 -7.62 -11.08
CA PRO A 7 -12.18 -6.55 -10.14
C PRO A 7 -11.17 -6.43 -8.99
N PHE A 8 -10.67 -7.54 -8.42
CA PHE A 8 -9.67 -7.48 -7.36
C PHE A 8 -8.34 -6.91 -7.86
N ALA A 9 -7.94 -7.26 -9.07
CA ALA A 9 -6.74 -6.71 -9.71
C ALA A 9 -6.89 -5.21 -10.01
N ALA A 10 -8.05 -4.78 -10.51
CA ALA A 10 -8.33 -3.36 -10.76
C ALA A 10 -8.35 -2.54 -9.46
N LEU A 11 -9.03 -3.03 -8.42
CA LEU A 11 -9.07 -2.39 -7.10
C LEU A 11 -7.68 -2.36 -6.46
N ALA A 12 -6.92 -3.45 -6.53
CA ALA A 12 -5.54 -3.49 -6.08
C ALA A 12 -4.69 -2.44 -6.80
N GLY A 13 -4.83 -2.32 -8.13
CA GLY A 13 -4.16 -1.30 -8.94
C GLY A 13 -4.49 0.12 -8.48
N LEU A 14 -5.77 0.44 -8.24
CA LEU A 14 -6.20 1.75 -7.73
C LEU A 14 -5.68 2.03 -6.32
N CYS A 15 -5.74 1.04 -5.42
CA CYS A 15 -5.19 1.16 -4.08
C CYS A 15 -3.68 1.38 -4.09
N TRP A 16 -2.96 0.66 -4.97
CA TRP A 16 -1.52 0.82 -5.16
C TRP A 16 -1.18 2.21 -5.70
N LEU A 17 -1.89 2.69 -6.73
CA LEU A 17 -1.65 4.02 -7.31
C LEU A 17 -1.93 5.12 -6.29
N SER A 18 -3.03 4.99 -5.54
CA SER A 18 -3.35 5.89 -4.42
C SER A 18 -2.23 5.88 -3.38
N ALA A 19 -1.76 4.70 -2.95
CA ALA A 19 -0.66 4.59 -2.00
C ALA A 19 0.61 5.25 -2.53
N ALA A 20 1.00 5.00 -3.78
CA ALA A 20 2.18 5.59 -4.41
C ALA A 20 2.10 7.13 -4.42
N LEU A 21 0.95 7.70 -4.78
CA LEU A 21 0.75 9.15 -4.76
C LEU A 21 0.84 9.74 -3.35
N HIS A 22 0.14 9.15 -2.38
CA HIS A 22 0.19 9.61 -0.99
C HIS A 22 1.61 9.50 -0.40
N TRP A 23 2.36 8.47 -0.78
CA TRP A 23 3.75 8.31 -0.41
C TRP A 23 4.63 9.41 -1.00
N LEU A 24 4.53 9.65 -2.31
CA LEU A 24 5.28 10.71 -3.00
C LEU A 24 5.00 12.09 -2.40
N PHE A 25 3.73 12.40 -2.11
CA PHE A 25 3.38 13.66 -1.45
C PHE A 25 3.84 13.70 0.02
N ALA A 26 3.85 12.58 0.74
CA ALA A 26 4.34 12.53 2.12
C ALA A 26 5.86 12.78 2.20
N LEU A 27 6.64 12.32 1.21
CA LEU A 27 8.08 12.57 1.13
C LEU A 27 8.43 14.06 1.04
N GLN A 28 7.59 14.86 0.38
CA GLN A 28 7.78 16.32 0.31
C GLN A 28 7.55 17.02 1.66
N HIS A 29 6.93 16.32 2.62
CA HIS A 29 6.53 16.85 3.92
C HIS A 29 7.36 16.27 5.07
N LEU A 30 8.53 15.70 4.75
CA LEU A 30 9.50 15.25 5.75
C LEU A 30 9.95 16.44 6.57
N SER A 31 9.88 16.30 7.90
CA SER A 31 10.58 17.21 8.79
C SER A 31 12.08 16.98 8.56
N GLY A 32 12.87 18.04 8.36
CA GLY A 32 14.29 17.96 7.99
C GLY A 32 15.22 17.21 8.95
N ARG A 33 14.67 16.44 9.92
CA ARG A 33 15.35 15.54 10.83
C ARG A 33 15.74 14.20 10.19
N VAL A 34 15.19 13.83 9.04
CA VAL A 34 15.46 12.54 8.38
C VAL A 34 15.74 12.73 6.89
N SER A 35 16.88 12.21 6.42
CA SER A 35 17.22 12.16 5.00
C SER A 35 16.49 11.02 4.29
N PHE A 36 16.14 11.22 3.02
CA PHE A 36 15.57 10.19 2.15
C PHE A 36 16.41 8.90 2.13
N VAL A 37 17.75 9.04 2.14
CA VAL A 37 18.67 7.89 2.18
C VAL A 37 18.48 7.12 3.48
N THR A 38 18.39 7.81 4.62
CA THR A 38 18.15 7.19 5.92
C THR A 38 16.80 6.47 5.97
N MET A 39 15.79 6.97 5.25
CA MET A 39 14.49 6.30 5.16
C MET A 39 14.57 4.95 4.43
N LEU A 40 15.34 4.87 3.34
CA LEU A 40 15.52 3.64 2.58
C LEU A 40 16.16 2.52 3.42
N PHE A 41 17.11 2.87 4.30
CA PHE A 41 17.79 1.90 5.16
C PHE A 41 17.02 1.58 6.45
N ARG A 42 16.15 2.48 6.93
CA ARG A 42 15.37 2.29 8.17
C ARG A 42 14.04 1.56 7.98
N GLY A 43 13.63 1.30 6.75
CA GLY A 43 12.41 0.54 6.47
C GLY A 43 11.19 1.15 7.16
N ILE A 44 10.48 0.38 7.98
CA ILE A 44 9.24 0.80 8.67
C ILE A 44 9.46 1.98 9.63
N GLU A 45 10.63 2.10 10.27
CA GLU A 45 10.91 3.21 11.19
C GLU A 45 10.93 4.57 10.47
N ALA A 46 11.23 4.59 9.17
CA ALA A 46 11.15 5.77 8.34
C ALA A 46 9.73 6.36 8.25
N PHE A 47 8.72 5.52 8.46
CA PHE A 47 7.31 5.88 8.38
C PHE A 47 6.74 6.35 9.72
N ARG A 48 7.54 6.47 10.78
CA ARG A 48 7.07 7.02 12.07
C ARG A 48 6.58 8.45 11.88
N ALA A 49 5.39 8.75 12.42
CA ALA A 49 4.72 10.05 12.30
C ALA A 49 5.60 11.22 12.78
N GLU A 50 6.50 10.95 13.72
CA GLU A 50 7.49 11.88 14.27
C GLU A 50 8.41 12.51 13.21
N ASN A 51 8.62 11.82 12.08
CA ASN A 51 9.49 12.28 11.01
C ASN A 51 8.79 13.25 10.03
N TYR A 52 7.47 13.43 10.14
CA TYR A 52 6.66 14.21 9.20
C TYR A 52 6.05 15.44 9.86
N THR A 53 5.89 16.50 9.08
CA THR A 53 5.06 17.66 9.46
C THR A 53 3.61 17.22 9.72
N PRO A 54 2.78 18.01 10.44
CA PRO A 54 1.37 17.65 10.70
C PRO A 54 0.58 17.31 9.43
N ARG A 55 0.83 18.03 8.33
CA ARG A 55 0.23 17.74 7.02
C ARG A 55 0.75 16.43 6.40
N GLY A 56 2.06 16.18 6.53
CA GLY A 56 2.68 14.91 6.12
C GLY A 56 2.16 13.71 6.89
N GLN A 57 1.84 13.85 8.18
CA GLN A 57 1.25 12.77 8.99
C GLN A 57 -0.14 12.34 8.48
N VAL A 58 -0.96 13.29 8.01
CA VAL A 58 -2.26 12.97 7.41
C VAL A 58 -2.07 12.18 6.11
N LEU A 59 -1.11 12.57 5.27
CA LEU A 59 -0.78 11.87 4.03
C LEU A 59 -0.20 10.48 4.31
N GLN A 60 0.66 10.34 5.31
CA GLN A 60 1.22 9.07 5.77
C GLN A 60 0.13 8.09 6.24
N LYS A 61 -0.88 8.59 6.98
CA LYS A 61 -2.05 7.77 7.36
C LYS A 61 -2.85 7.31 6.14
N ARG A 62 -3.10 8.20 5.18
CA ARG A 62 -3.81 7.86 3.93
C ARG A 62 -3.04 6.87 3.07
N PHE A 63 -1.71 6.99 3.02
CA PHE A 63 -0.83 5.99 2.42
C PHE A 63 -1.02 4.63 3.09
N LEU A 64 -0.96 4.57 4.42
CA LEU A 64 -1.16 3.32 5.18
C LEU A 64 -2.51 2.67 4.90
N TYR A 65 -3.60 3.44 4.90
CA TYR A 65 -4.93 2.92 4.57
C TYR A 65 -5.00 2.40 3.13
N SER A 66 -4.45 3.13 2.17
CA SER A 66 -4.43 2.71 0.76
C SER A 66 -3.56 1.45 0.56
N PHE A 67 -2.43 1.38 1.24
CA PHE A 67 -1.50 0.25 1.19
C PHE A 67 -2.11 -1.00 1.85
N LEU A 68 -2.78 -0.85 2.99
CA LEU A 68 -3.55 -1.93 3.62
C LEU A 68 -4.69 -2.41 2.71
N GLY A 69 -5.40 -1.49 2.04
CA GLY A 69 -6.42 -1.83 1.05
C GLY A 69 -5.85 -2.63 -0.13
N PHE A 70 -4.67 -2.26 -0.63
CA PHE A 70 -3.96 -3.00 -1.66
C PHE A 70 -3.60 -4.42 -1.21
N LEU A 71 -3.00 -4.56 -0.02
CA LEU A 71 -2.66 -5.87 0.54
C LEU A 71 -3.89 -6.76 0.74
N ALA A 72 -5.00 -6.20 1.23
CA ALA A 72 -6.25 -6.92 1.39
C ALA A 72 -6.79 -7.42 0.03
N CYS A 73 -6.73 -6.59 -1.02
CA CYS A 73 -7.14 -7.00 -2.36
C CYS A 73 -6.26 -8.13 -2.91
N LEU A 74 -4.94 -8.09 -2.71
CA LEU A 74 -4.05 -9.16 -3.10
C LEU A 74 -4.33 -10.46 -2.36
N LEU A 75 -4.54 -10.39 -1.04
CA LEU A 75 -4.84 -11.55 -0.20
C LEU A 75 -6.15 -12.21 -0.63
N LEU A 76 -7.21 -11.42 -0.83
CA LEU A 76 -8.51 -11.92 -1.30
C LEU A 76 -8.41 -12.53 -2.70
N GLY A 77 -7.67 -11.90 -3.61
CA GLY A 77 -7.40 -12.44 -4.94
C GLY A 77 -6.65 -13.77 -4.90
N ALA A 78 -5.65 -13.89 -4.02
CA ALA A 78 -4.88 -15.12 -3.84
C ALA A 78 -5.73 -16.25 -3.24
N ILE A 79 -6.56 -15.95 -2.23
CA ILE A 79 -7.49 -16.93 -1.61
C ILE A 79 -8.51 -17.40 -2.66
N ALA A 80 -9.14 -16.49 -3.40
CA ALA A 80 -10.06 -16.84 -4.47
C ALA A 80 -9.37 -17.72 -5.54
N GLY A 81 -8.10 -17.42 -5.85
CA GLY A 81 -7.23 -18.19 -6.73
C GLY A 81 -7.04 -19.63 -6.26
N ALA A 82 -6.64 -19.79 -5.00
CA ALA A 82 -6.41 -21.08 -4.38
C ALA A 82 -7.69 -21.92 -4.32
N VAL A 83 -8.82 -21.32 -3.94
CA VAL A 83 -10.13 -22.00 -3.90
C VAL A 83 -10.54 -22.46 -5.30
N ALA A 84 -10.48 -21.58 -6.30
CA ALA A 84 -10.84 -21.95 -7.67
C ALA A 84 -9.97 -23.08 -8.23
N TYR A 85 -8.68 -23.07 -7.91
CA TYR A 85 -7.75 -24.12 -8.29
C TYR A 85 -8.03 -25.46 -7.58
N SER A 86 -8.40 -25.43 -6.30
CA SER A 86 -8.79 -26.65 -5.58
C SER A 86 -10.08 -27.27 -6.12
N VAL A 87 -11.04 -26.46 -6.56
CA VAL A 87 -12.32 -26.94 -7.10
C VAL A 87 -12.17 -27.55 -8.50
N THR A 88 -11.26 -27.05 -9.33
CA THR A 88 -11.04 -27.62 -10.68
C THR A 88 -10.16 -28.86 -10.70
N ARG A 89 -9.46 -29.16 -9.61
CA ARG A 89 -8.62 -30.36 -9.48
C ARG A 89 -9.28 -31.48 -8.65
N ALA A 90 -10.41 -31.21 -8.01
CA ALA A 90 -11.24 -32.20 -7.32
C ALA A 90 -12.27 -32.80 -8.28
#